data_AF-A0A2N0LTD8-F1
#
_entry.id   AF-A0A2N0LTD8-F1
#
_cell.length_a   1.000
_cell.length_b   1.000
_cell.length_c   1.000
_cell.angle_alpha   90.00
_cell.angle_beta   90.00
_cell.angle_gamma   90.00
#
_symmetry.space_group_name_H-M   'P 1'
#
loop_
_entity.id
_entity.type
_entity.pdbx_description
1 polymer ?
#
loop_
_entity_poly.entity_id
_entity_poly.type
_entity_poly.pdbx_seq_one_letter_code
_entity_poly.pdbx_strand_id
1 'polypeptide(L)'
;MAQELGRISRPAVGQYEGRRKLLLVPLVYGPQANAPEGVVVLQKYWDQMQTQVESLVAALGGLHHIYHESLPDGGETGLSQLSQADQRSHAFVKSKCDDGAALEATEDTEILLETLDLQRCMMVPLASGAVAQKLQEWFTEANKTRYDHIASQIDSTLGENEVGLLLISERHQVQFPQDIEVFYVSPPALDEFRRWLQNWMIQQQNQRAAATQEQAGVEESVEESEEEELADEPTVDGQEEQADS
;
A
#
# COMPACT_ATOMS: atom_id res chain seq x y z
N MET A 1 2.32 -52.81 7.93
CA MET A 1 1.59 -52.46 6.68
C MET A 1 1.63 -50.94 6.58
N ALA A 2 2.62 -50.40 5.87
CA ALA A 2 2.76 -48.95 5.68
C ALA A 2 1.96 -48.57 4.43
N GLN A 3 0.99 -47.66 4.58
CA GLN A 3 0.15 -47.17 3.49
C GLN A 3 0.93 -46.03 2.81
N GLU A 4 1.32 -46.23 1.54
CA GLU A 4 2.01 -45.19 0.77
C GLU A 4 1.07 -44.02 0.52
N LEU A 5 1.42 -42.84 1.07
CA LEU A 5 0.75 -41.57 0.81
C LEU A 5 0.84 -41.24 -0.68
N GLY A 6 -0.29 -40.81 -1.24
CA GLY A 6 -0.54 -40.67 -2.68
C GLY A 6 0.57 -39.92 -3.44
N ARG A 7 1.01 -40.53 -4.54
CA ARG A 7 1.80 -39.88 -5.58
C ARG A 7 1.06 -38.63 -6.06
N ILE A 8 1.63 -37.46 -5.81
CA ILE A 8 1.24 -36.22 -6.50
C ILE A 8 1.70 -36.37 -7.95
N SER A 9 0.80 -36.82 -8.83
CA SER A 9 1.01 -36.79 -10.27
C SER A 9 1.09 -35.33 -10.71
N ARG A 10 2.21 -34.94 -11.34
CA ARG A 10 2.31 -33.65 -12.03
C ARG A 10 1.14 -33.53 -13.02
N PRO A 11 0.38 -32.42 -13.01
CA PRO A 11 -0.73 -32.24 -13.93
C PRO A 11 -0.24 -32.39 -15.39
N ALA A 12 -1.06 -33.00 -16.24
CA ALA A 12 -0.72 -33.20 -17.65
C ALA A 12 -0.64 -31.83 -18.36
N VAL A 13 0.38 -31.66 -19.22
CA VAL A 13 0.70 -30.40 -19.93
C VAL A 13 -0.51 -29.79 -20.67
N GLY A 14 -1.45 -30.62 -21.14
CA GLY A 14 -2.68 -30.16 -21.81
C GLY A 14 -3.72 -29.50 -20.90
N GLN A 15 -3.54 -29.45 -19.57
CA GLN A 15 -4.45 -28.72 -18.68
C GLN A 15 -4.28 -27.20 -18.74
N TYR A 16 -3.21 -26.72 -19.39
CA TYR A 16 -2.84 -25.31 -19.46
C TYR A 16 -2.90 -24.72 -20.89
N GLU A 17 -3.24 -25.53 -21.89
CA GLU A 17 -3.53 -25.07 -23.25
C GLU A 17 -4.82 -24.25 -23.27
N GLY A 18 -4.78 -23.08 -23.91
CA GLY A 18 -5.90 -22.14 -23.99
C GLY A 18 -6.08 -21.26 -22.74
N ARG A 19 -5.45 -21.60 -21.61
CA ARG A 19 -5.57 -20.80 -20.38
C ARG A 19 -4.72 -19.55 -20.42
N ARG A 20 -5.33 -18.46 -19.94
CA ARG A 20 -4.67 -17.20 -19.62
C ARG A 20 -3.92 -17.36 -18.31
N LYS A 21 -2.72 -16.79 -18.19
CA LYS A 21 -1.87 -16.99 -17.02
C LYS A 21 -1.58 -15.64 -16.40
N LEU A 22 -1.76 -15.50 -15.09
CA LEU A 22 -1.52 -14.25 -14.39
C LEU A 22 -0.55 -14.47 -13.24
N LEU A 23 0.60 -13.83 -13.30
CA LEU A 23 1.54 -13.74 -12.18
C LEU A 23 1.04 -12.62 -11.27
N LEU A 24 0.67 -12.95 -10.04
CA LEU A 24 0.16 -12.01 -9.06
C LEU A 24 1.25 -11.69 -8.04
N VAL A 25 1.69 -10.42 -8.04
CA VAL A 25 2.81 -9.93 -7.24
C VAL A 25 2.30 -8.90 -6.23
N PRO A 26 2.57 -9.10 -4.92
CA PRO A 26 2.35 -8.08 -3.90
C PRO A 26 3.09 -6.78 -4.21
N LEU A 27 2.36 -5.70 -4.42
CA LEU A 27 2.94 -4.38 -4.55
C LEU A 27 3.21 -3.81 -3.16
N VAL A 28 4.49 -3.67 -2.82
CA VAL A 28 4.93 -3.19 -1.52
C VAL A 28 5.75 -1.92 -1.65
N TYR A 29 5.42 -0.95 -0.81
CA TYR A 29 6.12 0.33 -0.73
C TYR A 29 6.83 0.45 0.61
N GLY A 30 8.05 0.97 0.58
CA GLY A 30 8.77 1.35 1.79
C GLY A 30 8.22 2.65 2.37
N PRO A 31 8.39 2.89 3.69
CA PRO A 31 8.01 4.17 4.26
C PRO A 31 8.84 5.31 3.67
N GLN A 32 8.24 6.50 3.61
CA GLN A 32 8.86 7.72 3.07
C GLN A 32 9.96 8.33 3.97
N ALA A 33 10.33 7.70 5.10
CA ALA A 33 11.23 8.26 6.10
C ALA A 33 12.37 7.31 6.51
N ASN A 34 13.56 7.91 6.74
CA ASN A 34 14.79 7.43 7.38
C ASN A 34 14.72 6.09 8.15
N ALA A 35 14.59 4.97 7.41
CA ALA A 35 14.69 3.64 7.99
C ALA A 35 15.63 2.77 7.14
N PRO A 36 16.95 2.85 7.36
CA PRO A 36 17.95 2.15 6.56
C PRO A 36 17.72 0.63 6.51
N GLU A 37 17.31 0.02 7.63
CA GLU A 37 16.94 -1.40 7.70
C GLU A 37 15.78 -1.73 6.76
N GLY A 38 14.79 -0.84 6.67
CA GLY A 38 13.64 -0.97 5.77
C GLY A 38 14.03 -0.98 4.31
N VAL A 39 14.98 -0.13 3.93
CA VAL A 39 15.51 -0.09 2.56
C VAL A 39 16.16 -1.43 2.21
N VAL A 40 16.94 -2.03 3.12
CA VAL A 40 17.58 -3.32 2.91
C VAL A 40 16.57 -4.45 2.78
N VAL A 41 15.58 -4.53 3.67
CA VAL A 41 14.57 -5.60 3.64
C VAL A 41 13.67 -5.45 2.41
N LEU A 42 13.31 -4.23 2.04
CA LEU A 42 12.55 -3.96 0.82
C LEU A 42 13.35 -4.31 -0.44
N GLN A 43 14.63 -3.97 -0.50
CA GLN A 43 15.48 -4.37 -1.63
C GLN A 43 15.56 -5.88 -1.77
N LYS A 44 15.73 -6.60 -0.65
CA LYS A 44 15.74 -8.06 -0.63
C LYS A 44 14.42 -8.65 -1.14
N TYR A 45 13.28 -8.03 -0.80
CA TYR A 45 11.98 -8.39 -1.38
C TYR A 45 11.99 -8.24 -2.90
N TRP A 46 12.38 -7.05 -3.40
CA TRP A 46 12.39 -6.76 -4.84
C TRP A 46 13.33 -7.68 -5.62
N ASP A 47 14.51 -8.01 -5.09
CA ASP A 47 15.46 -8.91 -5.75
C ASP A 47 14.90 -10.34 -5.86
N GLN A 48 14.31 -10.86 -4.78
CA GLN A 48 13.72 -12.20 -4.78
C GLN A 48 12.47 -12.28 -5.65
N MET A 49 11.60 -11.25 -5.60
CA MET A 49 10.41 -11.15 -6.44
C MET A 49 10.81 -11.17 -7.92
N GLN A 50 11.77 -10.33 -8.32
CA GLN A 50 12.25 -10.27 -9.70
C GLN A 50 12.80 -11.62 -10.18
N THR A 51 13.62 -12.27 -9.36
CA THR A 51 14.17 -13.61 -9.67
C THR A 51 13.06 -14.64 -9.89
N GLN A 52 12.02 -14.63 -9.05
CA GLN A 52 10.90 -15.56 -9.18
C GLN A 52 10.03 -15.25 -10.41
N VAL A 53 9.73 -13.98 -10.66
CA VAL A 53 9.00 -13.56 -11.87
C VAL A 53 9.75 -14.00 -13.12
N GLU A 54 11.06 -13.76 -13.20
CA GLU A 54 11.88 -14.15 -14.34
C GLU A 54 11.87 -15.66 -14.58
N SER A 55 11.99 -16.45 -13.52
CA SER A 55 11.91 -17.91 -13.64
C SER A 55 10.54 -18.38 -14.14
N LEU A 56 9.45 -17.75 -13.69
CA LEU A 56 8.10 -18.11 -14.11
C LEU A 56 7.83 -17.64 -15.54
N VAL A 57 8.17 -16.41 -15.89
CA VAL A 57 8.06 -15.86 -17.25
C VAL A 57 8.82 -16.74 -18.25
N ALA A 58 10.04 -17.17 -17.93
CA ALA A 58 10.80 -18.07 -18.78
C ALA A 58 10.13 -19.44 -18.94
N ALA A 59 9.54 -19.98 -17.86
CA ALA A 59 8.85 -21.27 -17.89
C ALA A 59 7.49 -21.21 -18.63
N LEU A 60 6.85 -20.04 -18.67
CA LEU A 60 5.53 -19.82 -19.29
C LEU A 60 5.62 -19.28 -20.73
N GLY A 61 6.84 -19.04 -21.24
CA GLY A 61 7.07 -18.68 -22.65
C GLY A 61 7.09 -17.17 -22.94
N GLY A 62 7.29 -16.33 -21.92
CA GLY A 62 7.37 -14.87 -22.07
C GLY A 62 6.31 -14.13 -21.26
N LEU A 63 6.37 -12.80 -21.29
CA LEU A 63 5.44 -11.90 -20.61
C LEU A 63 4.82 -10.98 -21.67
N HIS A 64 3.50 -10.87 -21.65
CA HIS A 64 2.74 -10.15 -22.68
C HIS A 64 2.16 -8.86 -22.13
N HIS A 65 1.55 -8.91 -20.95
CA HIS A 65 0.89 -7.75 -20.33
C HIS A 65 1.39 -7.50 -18.91
N ILE A 66 1.47 -6.23 -18.53
CA ILE A 66 1.77 -5.77 -17.19
C ILE A 66 0.63 -4.87 -16.72
N TYR A 67 0.13 -5.16 -15.54
CA TYR A 67 -0.86 -4.39 -14.83
C TYR A 67 -0.22 -3.91 -13.52
N HIS A 68 -0.44 -2.65 -13.18
CA HIS A 68 0.10 -2.05 -11.97
C HIS A 68 -1.02 -1.27 -11.28
N GLU A 69 -1.27 -1.58 -10.01
CA GLU A 69 -2.26 -0.87 -9.20
C GLU A 69 -1.95 0.63 -9.16
N SER A 70 -3.00 1.46 -9.15
CA SER A 70 -2.91 2.92 -9.19
C SER A 70 -2.31 3.49 -10.48
N LEU A 71 -2.50 2.81 -11.62
CA LEU A 71 -2.03 3.25 -12.93
C LEU A 71 -3.20 3.43 -13.92
N PRO A 72 -3.69 4.66 -14.13
CA PRO A 72 -4.81 4.93 -15.05
C PRO A 72 -4.41 4.94 -16.53
N ASP A 73 -3.13 5.16 -16.86
CA ASP A 73 -2.64 5.20 -18.23
C ASP A 73 -1.63 4.07 -18.49
N GLY A 74 -1.70 3.46 -19.68
CA GLY A 74 -0.73 2.47 -20.16
C GLY A 74 0.45 3.07 -20.92
N GLY A 75 1.30 2.19 -21.45
CA GLY A 75 2.42 2.54 -22.33
C GLY A 75 3.39 3.58 -21.74
N GLU A 76 3.90 4.47 -22.61
CA GLU A 76 4.89 5.50 -22.22
C GLU A 76 4.36 6.48 -21.17
N THR A 77 3.07 6.85 -21.26
CA THR A 77 2.44 7.73 -20.26
C THR A 77 2.43 7.06 -18.89
N GLY A 78 2.02 5.79 -18.83
CA GLY A 78 2.06 4.99 -17.60
C GLY A 78 3.48 4.85 -17.03
N LEU A 79 4.47 4.56 -17.89
CA LEU A 79 5.87 4.50 -17.47
C LEU A 79 6.35 5.84 -16.86
N SER A 80 5.98 6.96 -17.50
CA SER A 80 6.29 8.29 -16.96
C SER A 80 5.65 8.51 -15.60
N GLN A 81 4.40 8.09 -15.38
CA GLN A 81 3.74 8.17 -14.08
C GLN A 81 4.46 7.33 -13.01
N LEU A 82 4.82 6.08 -13.34
CA LEU A 82 5.56 5.20 -12.43
C LEU A 82 6.91 5.81 -12.02
N SER A 83 7.61 6.48 -12.95
CA SER A 83 8.90 7.11 -12.68
C SER A 83 8.84 8.17 -11.57
N GLN A 84 7.69 8.84 -11.42
CA GLN A 84 7.45 9.85 -10.38
C GLN A 84 6.94 9.24 -9.07
N ALA A 85 6.30 8.07 -9.14
CA ALA A 85 5.69 7.41 -8.00
C ALA A 85 6.68 6.51 -7.23
N ASP A 86 7.36 5.58 -7.92
CA ASP A 86 8.35 4.69 -7.31
C ASP A 86 9.38 4.21 -8.35
N GLN A 87 10.66 4.50 -8.09
CA GLN A 87 11.73 4.15 -9.02
C GLN A 87 11.97 2.64 -9.18
N ARG A 88 11.65 1.81 -8.18
CA ARG A 88 11.83 0.35 -8.28
C ARG A 88 10.75 -0.25 -9.17
N SER A 89 9.49 0.13 -8.95
CA SER A 89 8.39 -0.24 -9.85
C SER A 89 8.69 0.21 -11.27
N HIS A 90 9.09 1.47 -11.46
CA HIS A 90 9.44 1.99 -12.79
C HIS A 90 10.56 1.19 -13.46
N ALA A 91 11.69 0.97 -12.77
CA ALA A 91 12.82 0.24 -13.35
C ALA A 91 12.43 -1.20 -13.74
N PHE A 92 11.67 -1.87 -12.88
CA PHE A 92 11.21 -3.23 -13.13
C PHE A 92 10.24 -3.29 -14.31
N VAL A 93 9.17 -2.48 -14.31
CA VAL A 93 8.17 -2.46 -15.37
C VAL A 93 8.80 -2.05 -16.70
N LYS A 94 9.65 -1.01 -16.70
CA LYS A 94 10.36 -0.56 -17.90
C LYS A 94 11.20 -1.68 -18.51
N SER A 95 11.96 -2.41 -17.69
CA SER A 95 12.77 -3.55 -18.20
C SER A 95 11.90 -4.58 -18.91
N LYS A 96 10.71 -4.87 -18.39
CA LYS A 96 9.79 -5.84 -19.02
C LYS A 96 9.12 -5.28 -20.28
N CYS A 97 8.86 -3.97 -20.33
CA CYS A 97 8.42 -3.32 -21.56
C CYS A 97 9.50 -3.29 -22.64
N ASP A 98 10.77 -3.07 -22.26
CA ASP A 98 11.90 -3.15 -23.18
C ASP A 98 12.06 -4.57 -23.78
N ASP A 99 11.65 -5.60 -23.03
CA ASP A 99 11.57 -7.01 -23.47
C ASP A 99 10.31 -7.33 -24.30
N GLY A 100 9.42 -6.36 -24.51
CA GLY A 100 8.25 -6.48 -25.40
C GLY A 100 6.89 -6.60 -24.70
N ALA A 101 6.81 -6.55 -23.37
CA ALA A 101 5.53 -6.58 -22.65
C ALA A 101 4.78 -5.23 -22.76
N ALA A 102 3.47 -5.28 -22.95
CA ALA A 102 2.61 -4.11 -22.94
C ALA A 102 2.27 -3.69 -21.50
N LEU A 103 2.47 -2.41 -21.18
CA LEU A 103 1.96 -1.83 -19.92
C LEU A 103 0.52 -1.37 -20.15
N GLU A 104 -0.43 -2.02 -19.50
CA GLU A 104 -1.86 -1.76 -19.66
C GLU A 104 -2.35 -0.68 -18.69
N ALA A 105 -3.30 0.13 -19.15
CA ALA A 105 -4.10 0.97 -18.27
C ALA A 105 -4.91 0.05 -17.34
N THR A 106 -4.57 0.07 -16.05
CA THR A 106 -5.09 -0.88 -15.07
C THR A 106 -6.31 -0.32 -14.34
N GLU A 107 -6.41 1.01 -14.27
CA GLU A 107 -7.43 1.73 -13.50
C GLU A 107 -8.22 2.69 -14.37
N ASP A 108 -9.42 3.03 -13.92
CA ASP A 108 -10.13 4.21 -14.39
C ASP A 108 -9.73 5.42 -13.53
N THR A 109 -9.54 6.57 -14.17
CA THR A 109 -9.07 7.79 -13.49
C THR A 109 -10.04 8.27 -12.41
N GLU A 110 -11.34 8.34 -12.72
CA GLU A 110 -12.34 8.88 -11.78
C GLU A 110 -12.57 7.92 -10.62
N ILE A 111 -12.67 6.61 -10.90
CA ILE A 111 -12.83 5.58 -9.85
C ILE A 111 -11.61 5.57 -8.91
N LEU A 112 -10.40 5.70 -9.46
CA LEU A 112 -9.17 5.76 -8.68
C LEU A 112 -9.14 7.02 -7.80
N LEU A 113 -9.41 8.20 -8.36
CA LEU A 113 -9.39 9.46 -7.63
C LEU A 113 -10.43 9.48 -6.50
N GLU A 114 -11.67 9.02 -6.76
CA GLU A 114 -12.70 8.89 -5.73
C GLU A 114 -12.21 7.99 -4.58
N THR A 115 -11.64 6.83 -4.91
CA THR A 115 -11.11 5.88 -3.91
C THR A 115 -10.00 6.52 -3.07
N LEU A 116 -9.08 7.26 -3.70
CA LEU A 116 -7.98 7.94 -3.01
C LEU A 116 -8.49 9.09 -2.12
N ASP A 117 -9.49 9.84 -2.57
CA ASP A 117 -10.10 10.92 -1.79
C ASP A 117 -10.80 10.38 -0.54
N LEU A 118 -11.58 9.31 -0.69
CA LEU A 118 -12.22 8.62 0.42
C LEU A 118 -11.19 8.04 1.40
N GLN A 119 -10.10 7.45 0.89
CA GLN A 119 -8.99 6.98 1.72
C GLN A 119 -8.37 8.12 2.54
N ARG A 120 -8.11 9.29 1.94
CA ARG A 120 -7.59 10.47 2.64
C ARG A 120 -8.57 10.98 3.69
N CYS A 121 -9.86 11.02 3.38
CA CYS A 121 -10.90 11.42 4.34
C CYS A 121 -10.92 10.50 5.58
N MET A 122 -10.74 9.19 5.40
CA MET A 122 -10.69 8.24 6.52
C MET A 122 -9.46 8.40 7.43
N MET A 123 -8.38 9.03 6.95
CA MET A 123 -7.19 9.31 7.76
C MET A 123 -7.39 10.51 8.69
N VAL A 124 -8.43 11.32 8.50
CA VAL A 124 -8.76 12.45 9.38
C VAL A 124 -9.56 11.94 10.58
N PRO A 125 -9.22 12.32 11.83
CA PRO A 125 -10.03 11.99 12.99
C PRO A 125 -11.45 12.53 12.86
N LEU A 126 -12.45 11.65 12.92
CA LEU A 126 -13.87 12.01 12.80
C LEU A 126 -14.55 12.01 14.18
N ALA A 127 -15.24 13.10 14.51
CA ALA A 127 -15.99 13.21 15.76
C ALA A 127 -17.34 12.46 15.74
N SER A 128 -17.96 12.33 14.56
CA SER A 128 -19.29 11.71 14.41
C SER A 128 -19.19 10.27 13.93
N GLY A 129 -19.66 9.33 14.75
CA GLY A 129 -19.73 7.91 14.37
C GLY A 129 -20.63 7.64 13.16
N ALA A 130 -21.71 8.41 12.99
CA ALA A 130 -22.59 8.27 11.83
C ALA A 130 -21.92 8.72 10.52
N VAL A 131 -21.08 9.75 10.57
CA VAL A 131 -20.27 10.17 9.41
C VAL A 131 -19.20 9.12 9.12
N ALA A 132 -18.52 8.61 10.14
CA ALA A 132 -17.53 7.54 9.98
C ALA A 132 -18.13 6.29 9.33
N GLN A 133 -19.33 5.87 9.76
CA GLN A 133 -20.02 4.74 9.15
C GLN A 133 -20.34 4.97 7.67
N LYS A 134 -20.96 6.11 7.32
CA LYS A 134 -21.30 6.43 5.93
C LYS A 134 -20.07 6.51 5.03
N LEU A 135 -18.99 7.10 5.53
CA LEU A 135 -17.73 7.19 4.80
C LEU A 135 -17.12 5.80 4.55
N GLN A 136 -17.19 4.91 5.55
CA GLN A 136 -16.72 3.53 5.42
C GLN A 136 -17.56 2.73 4.41
N GLU A 137 -18.88 2.88 4.41
CA GLU A 137 -19.78 2.26 3.45
C GLU A 137 -19.45 2.73 2.02
N TRP A 138 -19.35 4.05 1.81
CA TRP A 138 -18.98 4.62 0.50
C TRP A 138 -17.59 4.15 0.05
N PHE A 139 -16.58 4.16 0.92
CA PHE A 139 -15.25 3.66 0.57
C PHE A 139 -15.28 2.18 0.18
N THR A 140 -16.09 1.35 0.86
CA THR A 140 -16.22 -0.07 0.56
C THR A 140 -16.83 -0.30 -0.82
N GLU A 141 -17.86 0.48 -1.17
CA GLU A 141 -18.50 0.43 -2.48
C GLU A 141 -17.54 0.91 -3.59
N ALA A 142 -16.87 2.05 -3.39
CA ALA A 142 -15.90 2.59 -4.35
C ALA A 142 -14.74 1.61 -4.61
N ASN A 143 -14.18 1.01 -3.56
CA ASN A 143 -13.12 0.01 -3.70
C ASN A 143 -13.59 -1.24 -4.47
N LYS A 144 -14.82 -1.68 -4.24
CA LYS A 144 -15.39 -2.79 -5.00
C LYS A 144 -15.46 -2.44 -6.49
N THR A 145 -16.01 -1.27 -6.82
CA THR A 145 -16.08 -0.78 -8.20
C THR A 145 -14.70 -0.69 -8.85
N ARG A 146 -13.69 -0.23 -8.11
CA ARG A 146 -12.29 -0.20 -8.55
C ARG A 146 -11.76 -1.58 -8.91
N TYR A 147 -11.90 -2.56 -8.02
CA TYR A 147 -11.40 -3.92 -8.29
C TYR A 147 -12.19 -4.66 -9.36
N ASP A 148 -13.49 -4.38 -9.51
CA ASP A 148 -14.31 -4.88 -10.60
C ASP A 148 -13.82 -4.32 -11.96
N HIS A 149 -13.43 -3.03 -12.00
CA HIS A 149 -12.82 -2.43 -13.19
C HIS A 149 -11.47 -3.06 -13.53
N ILE A 150 -10.57 -3.22 -12.54
CA ILE A 150 -9.27 -3.90 -12.74
C ILE A 150 -9.48 -5.32 -13.29
N ALA A 151 -10.43 -6.07 -12.74
CA ALA A 151 -10.77 -7.40 -13.24
C ALA A 151 -11.20 -7.37 -14.72
N SER A 152 -12.06 -6.41 -15.09
CA SER A 152 -12.53 -6.25 -16.48
C SER A 152 -11.41 -5.82 -17.43
N GLN A 153 -10.45 -5.00 -16.99
CA GLN A 153 -9.30 -4.62 -17.80
C GLN A 153 -8.43 -5.84 -18.10
N ILE A 154 -8.12 -6.65 -17.08
CA ILE A 154 -7.36 -7.89 -17.27
C ILE A 154 -8.13 -8.86 -18.16
N ASP A 155 -9.44 -9.02 -17.96
CA ASP A 155 -10.27 -9.92 -18.75
C ASP A 155 -10.30 -9.55 -20.25
N SER A 156 -10.32 -8.26 -20.56
CA SER A 156 -10.42 -7.78 -21.94
C SER A 156 -9.08 -7.69 -22.68
N THR A 157 -7.97 -7.55 -21.95
CA THR A 157 -6.64 -7.36 -22.55
C THR A 157 -5.79 -8.62 -22.54
N LEU A 158 -5.89 -9.49 -21.51
CA LEU A 158 -5.15 -10.74 -21.46
C LEU A 158 -5.82 -11.77 -22.36
N GLY A 159 -5.17 -12.13 -23.46
CA GLY A 159 -5.61 -13.10 -24.45
C GLY A 159 -5.28 -14.55 -24.11
N GLU A 160 -5.86 -15.47 -24.88
CA GLU A 160 -5.60 -16.91 -24.73
C GLU A 160 -4.11 -17.25 -24.86
N ASN A 161 -3.62 -18.11 -23.96
CA ASN A 161 -2.20 -18.51 -23.87
C ASN A 161 -1.21 -17.41 -23.49
N GLU A 162 -1.67 -16.17 -23.28
CA GLU A 162 -0.81 -15.09 -22.85
C GLU A 162 -0.54 -15.14 -21.35
N VAL A 163 0.52 -14.42 -20.98
CA VAL A 163 0.99 -14.30 -19.60
C VAL A 163 0.92 -12.83 -19.22
N GLY A 164 0.16 -12.54 -18.18
CA GLY A 164 0.09 -11.24 -17.53
C GLY A 164 0.88 -11.21 -16.23
N LEU A 165 1.28 -10.02 -15.80
CA LEU A 165 1.86 -9.73 -14.50
C LEU A 165 1.04 -8.63 -13.84
N LEU A 166 0.45 -8.89 -12.68
CA LEU A 166 -0.27 -7.89 -11.89
C LEU A 166 0.50 -7.57 -10.61
N LEU A 167 0.97 -6.32 -10.50
CA LEU A 167 1.47 -5.77 -9.24
C LEU A 167 0.31 -5.08 -8.51
N ILE A 168 -0.08 -5.62 -7.36
CA ILE A 168 -1.26 -5.13 -6.62
C ILE A 168 -1.12 -5.35 -5.11
N SER A 169 -1.80 -4.53 -4.32
CA SER A 169 -1.88 -4.68 -2.87
C SER A 169 -2.36 -6.08 -2.45
N GLU A 170 -1.78 -6.61 -1.36
CA GLU A 170 -2.08 -7.97 -0.90
C GLU A 170 -3.55 -8.22 -0.52
N ARG A 171 -4.25 -7.14 -0.15
CA ARG A 171 -5.66 -7.18 0.29
C ARG A 171 -6.62 -6.77 -0.82
N HIS A 172 -6.21 -6.91 -2.09
CA HIS A 172 -7.06 -6.66 -3.23
C HIS A 172 -8.32 -7.55 -3.18
N GLN A 173 -9.38 -7.09 -3.85
CA GLN A 173 -10.64 -7.83 -3.94
C GLN A 173 -10.96 -8.29 -5.37
N VAL A 174 -10.02 -8.11 -6.30
CA VAL A 174 -10.13 -8.54 -7.70
C VAL A 174 -10.58 -10.01 -7.77
N GLN A 175 -11.67 -10.25 -8.51
CA GLN A 175 -12.16 -11.59 -8.83
C GLN A 175 -11.78 -11.91 -10.27
N PHE A 176 -10.86 -12.85 -10.46
CA PHE A 176 -10.44 -13.25 -11.81
C PHE A 176 -11.42 -14.22 -12.45
N PRO A 177 -11.63 -14.14 -13.77
CA PRO A 177 -12.32 -15.17 -14.55
C PRO A 177 -11.75 -16.59 -14.31
N GLN A 178 -12.61 -17.61 -14.39
CA GLN A 178 -12.25 -19.01 -14.05
C GLN A 178 -11.20 -19.62 -15.00
N ASP A 179 -11.06 -19.06 -16.19
CA ASP A 179 -10.10 -19.48 -17.20
C ASP A 179 -8.72 -18.79 -17.07
N ILE A 180 -8.60 -17.82 -16.14
CA ILE A 180 -7.31 -17.25 -15.73
C ILE A 180 -6.71 -18.13 -14.64
N GLU A 181 -5.52 -18.66 -14.90
CA GLU A 181 -4.71 -19.35 -13.91
C GLU A 181 -3.77 -18.37 -13.20
N VAL A 182 -3.97 -18.23 -11.89
CA VAL A 182 -3.23 -17.27 -11.07
C VAL A 182 -2.06 -17.96 -10.35
N PHE A 183 -0.86 -17.44 -10.58
CA PHE A 183 0.37 -17.85 -9.92
C PHE A 183 0.80 -16.77 -8.94
N TYR A 184 0.74 -17.07 -7.64
CA TYR A 184 1.19 -16.14 -6.61
C TYR A 184 2.71 -16.11 -6.53
N VAL A 185 3.29 -14.91 -6.67
CA VAL A 185 4.72 -14.67 -6.50
C VAL A 185 4.97 -14.01 -5.15
N SER A 186 5.08 -14.85 -4.12
CA SER A 186 5.27 -14.42 -2.73
C SER A 186 6.62 -14.90 -2.21
N PRO A 187 7.72 -14.15 -2.42
CA PRO A 187 9.05 -14.56 -1.95
C PRO A 187 9.13 -14.57 -0.42
N PRO A 188 10.00 -15.40 0.19
CA PRO A 188 10.21 -15.41 1.64
C PRO A 188 10.53 -14.04 2.24
N ALA A 189 11.22 -13.18 1.48
CA ALA A 189 11.52 -11.81 1.89
C ALA A 189 10.27 -10.93 2.08
N LEU A 190 9.10 -11.31 1.56
CA LEU A 190 7.85 -10.61 1.83
C LEU A 190 7.46 -10.71 3.31
N ASP A 191 7.61 -11.89 3.92
CA ASP A 191 7.32 -12.07 5.35
C ASP A 191 8.31 -11.29 6.23
N GLU A 192 9.57 -11.21 5.81
CA GLU A 192 10.57 -10.37 6.48
C GLU A 192 10.18 -8.89 6.40
N PHE A 193 9.75 -8.41 5.23
CA PHE A 193 9.28 -7.05 5.03
C PHE A 193 8.04 -6.73 5.89
N ARG A 194 7.04 -7.62 5.91
CA ARG A 194 5.83 -7.46 6.73
C ARG A 194 6.16 -7.32 8.22
N ARG A 195 7.02 -8.20 8.74
CA ARG A 195 7.45 -8.17 10.15
C ARG A 195 8.18 -6.88 10.47
N TRP A 196 9.10 -6.47 9.59
CA TRP A 196 9.83 -5.23 9.75
C TRP A 196 8.88 -4.01 9.75
N LEU A 197 7.97 -3.92 8.78
CA LEU A 197 7.02 -2.82 8.65
C LEU A 197 6.09 -2.73 9.88
N GLN A 198 5.60 -3.86 10.38
CA GLN A 198 4.80 -3.92 11.60
C GLN A 198 5.56 -3.38 12.82
N ASN A 199 6.79 -3.83 13.01
CA ASN A 199 7.63 -3.36 14.12
C ASN A 199 7.92 -1.86 14.02
N TRP A 200 8.22 -1.38 12.81
CA TRP A 200 8.48 0.04 12.55
C TRP A 200 7.25 0.91 12.82
N MET A 201 6.05 0.48 12.42
CA MET A 201 4.80 1.20 12.72
C MET A 201 4.53 1.31 14.23
N ILE A 202 4.75 0.23 14.99
CA ILE A 202 4.59 0.24 16.46
C ILE A 202 5.59 1.21 17.10
N GLN A 203 6.85 1.20 16.66
CA GLN A 203 7.86 2.13 17.18
C GLN A 203 7.50 3.59 16.89
N GLN A 204 7.04 3.89 15.68
CA GLN A 204 6.59 5.24 15.29
C GLN A 204 5.37 5.71 16.11
N GLN A 205 4.40 4.82 16.36
CA GLN A 205 3.26 5.15 17.22
C GLN A 205 3.70 5.44 18.65
N ASN A 206 4.59 4.62 19.21
CA ASN A 206 5.12 4.82 20.56
C ASN A 206 5.93 6.13 20.66
N GLN A 207 6.73 6.46 19.65
CA GLN A 207 7.49 7.72 19.59
C GLN A 207 6.56 8.93 19.48
N ARG A 208 5.50 8.86 18.67
CA ARG A 208 4.49 9.93 18.58
C ARG A 208 3.75 10.11 19.90
N ALA A 209 3.34 9.02 20.54
CA ALA A 209 2.67 9.06 21.84
C ALA A 209 3.57 9.69 22.92
N ALA A 210 4.85 9.31 22.95
CA ALA A 210 5.83 9.89 23.86
C ALA A 210 6.06 11.39 23.60
N ALA A 211 6.18 11.80 22.33
CA ALA A 211 6.35 13.21 21.96
C ALA A 211 5.12 14.07 22.33
N THR A 212 3.90 13.54 22.18
CA THR A 212 2.67 14.22 22.62
C THR A 212 2.59 14.33 24.15
N GLN A 213 3.07 13.32 24.89
CA GLN A 213 3.14 13.37 26.36
C GLN A 213 4.22 14.34 26.87
N GLU A 214 5.37 14.39 26.22
CA GLU A 214 6.43 15.36 26.56
C GLU A 214 5.99 16.80 26.25
N GLN A 215 5.28 17.05 25.15
CA GLN A 215 4.72 18.37 24.85
C GLN A 215 3.63 18.79 25.85
N ALA A 216 2.73 17.87 26.23
CA ALA A 216 1.71 18.14 27.23
C ALA A 216 2.31 18.43 28.62
N GLY A 217 3.35 17.70 29.05
CA GLY A 217 4.02 17.94 30.33
C GLY A 217 4.86 19.22 30.36
N VAL A 218 5.37 19.69 29.21
CA VAL A 218 6.04 20.98 29.11
C VAL A 218 5.03 22.13 29.17
N GLU A 219 3.83 22.00 28.58
CA GLU A 219 2.77 23.00 28.71
C GLU A 219 2.22 23.08 30.15
N GLU A 220 1.99 21.93 30.82
CA GLU A 220 1.53 21.89 32.22
C GLU A 220 2.54 22.51 33.20
N SER A 221 3.84 22.26 33.00
CA SER A 221 4.89 22.83 33.86
C SER A 221 5.13 24.33 33.64
N VAL A 222 4.82 24.84 32.45
CA VAL A 222 4.85 26.30 32.18
C VAL A 222 3.65 26.98 32.84
N GLU A 223 2.46 26.40 32.74
CA GLU A 223 1.24 26.92 33.41
C GLU A 223 1.38 26.91 34.95
N GLU A 224 1.92 25.83 35.56
CA GLU A 224 2.17 25.81 37.01
C GLU A 224 3.20 26.86 37.44
N SER A 225 4.23 27.11 36.62
CA SER A 225 5.26 28.13 36.94
C SER A 225 4.74 29.57 36.82
N GLU A 226 3.81 29.84 35.90
CA GLU A 226 3.17 31.16 35.76
C GLU A 226 2.15 31.41 36.89
N GLU A 227 1.44 30.38 37.36
CA GLU A 227 0.55 30.50 38.52
C GLU A 227 1.30 30.70 39.85
N GLU A 228 2.46 30.08 40.04
CA GLU A 228 3.31 30.31 41.22
C GLU A 228 3.94 31.72 41.22
N GLU A 229 4.32 32.28 40.07
CA GLU A 229 4.86 33.64 39.96
C GLU A 229 3.82 34.73 40.26
N LEU A 230 2.54 34.49 39.94
CA LEU A 230 1.41 35.39 40.24
C LEU A 230 0.98 35.36 41.72
N ALA A 231 1.34 34.32 42.48
CA ALA A 231 0.99 34.17 43.88
C ALA A 231 1.95 34.87 44.86
N ASP A 232 3.13 35.31 44.40
CA ASP A 232 4.18 35.93 45.24
C ASP A 232 4.32 37.45 45.02
N GLU A 233 3.39 38.11 44.32
CA GLU A 233 3.33 39.57 44.30
C GLU A 233 2.88 40.12 45.68
N PRO A 234 3.71 40.91 46.38
CA PRO A 234 3.32 41.47 47.67
C PRO A 234 2.20 42.50 47.47
N THR A 235 1.08 42.30 48.16
CA THR A 235 -0.05 43.22 48.20
C THR A 235 0.43 44.56 48.78
N VAL A 236 0.62 45.56 47.92
CA VAL A 236 0.92 46.93 48.35
C VAL A 236 -0.36 47.54 48.90
N ASP A 237 -0.48 47.56 50.22
CA ASP A 237 -1.53 48.25 50.97
C ASP A 237 -1.38 49.77 50.73
N GLY A 238 -2.27 50.32 49.90
CA GLY A 238 -2.32 51.76 49.59
C GLY A 238 -3.06 52.54 50.66
N GLN A 239 -2.32 53.27 51.50
CA GLN A 239 -2.83 54.41 52.25
C GLN A 239 -3.02 55.61 51.32
N GLU A 240 -4.12 56.35 51.45
CA GLU A 240 -4.24 57.83 51.44
C GLU A 240 -5.74 58.19 51.37
N GLU A 241 -6.37 58.76 52.40
CA GLU A 241 -6.33 60.14 52.92
C GLU A 241 -7.54 60.98 52.44
N GLN A 242 -8.04 61.79 53.37
CA GLN A 242 -9.31 62.53 53.37
C GLN A 242 -9.31 63.73 52.40
N ALA A 243 -10.49 64.12 51.87
CA ALA A 243 -10.85 65.53 51.68
C ALA A 243 -12.36 65.74 51.44
N ASP A 244 -13.03 66.23 52.48
CA ASP A 244 -14.03 67.32 52.55
C ASP A 244 -14.73 67.83 51.27
N SER A 245 -16.06 67.65 51.20
CA SER A 245 -17.11 68.68 50.97
C SER A 245 -18.50 68.06 50.84
#